data_AF-A0A803W9L2-F1
#
_entry.id   AF-A0A803W9L2-F1
#
_cell.length_a   1.000
_cell.length_b   1.000
_cell.length_c   1.000
_cell.angle_alpha   90.00
_cell.angle_beta   90.00
_cell.angle_gamma   90.00
#
_symmetry.space_group_name_H-M   'P 1'
#
loop_
_entity.id
_entity.type
_entity.pdbx_description
1 polymer ?
#
loop_
_entity_poly.entity_id
_entity_poly.type
_entity_poly.pdbx_seq_one_letter_code
_entity_poly.pdbx_strand_id
1 'polypeptide(L)'
;SGSPCRRVPQESGRLASQIRRLYGANRRAARPFWLCLTEFAAGTPIYEQCFRMNDGFAGYLMDTTPESYLDLFPLETIVYLTPDSENVLEDIDPDKVYVLGGLVDESIHKQLTLRRAREQRLQTARLPIREYMVRAPNARNYHCETLAINQVFDVLCTYYETRSWPAALRAGVSSGKGYVLPETAEPVETAPCDAAAQENSLFCGEELHRQEAPA
;
A
#
# COMPACT_ATOMS: atom_id res chain seq x y z
N SER A 1 -30.95 0.50 40.22
CA SER A 1 -31.20 0.39 38.77
C SER A 1 -29.86 0.28 38.07
N GLY A 2 -29.40 -0.96 37.81
CA GLY A 2 -28.18 -1.18 37.05
C GLY A 2 -28.49 -1.05 35.57
N SER A 3 -28.02 0.02 34.92
CA SER A 3 -28.05 0.15 33.47
C SER A 3 -27.38 -1.08 32.84
N PRO A 4 -27.96 -1.72 31.81
CA PRO A 4 -27.31 -2.85 31.17
C PRO A 4 -26.00 -2.36 30.56
N CYS A 5 -24.86 -2.92 31.00
CA CYS A 5 -23.59 -2.75 30.30
C CYS A 5 -23.78 -3.26 28.86
N ARG A 6 -24.05 -2.33 27.93
CA ARG A 6 -24.06 -2.62 26.49
C ARG A 6 -22.69 -3.22 26.18
N ARG A 7 -22.64 -4.51 25.82
CA ARG A 7 -21.42 -5.12 25.29
C ARG A 7 -21.11 -4.39 23.99
N VAL A 8 -20.12 -3.52 24.04
CA VAL A 8 -19.54 -2.88 22.86
C VAL A 8 -19.04 -3.99 21.93
N PRO A 9 -19.32 -3.94 20.62
CA PRO A 9 -18.77 -4.89 19.66
C PRO A 9 -17.24 -4.93 19.74
N GLN A 10 -16.67 -6.12 19.92
CA GLN A 10 -15.22 -6.33 20.02
C GLN A 10 -14.48 -5.80 18.78
N GLU A 11 -15.15 -5.85 17.63
CA GLU A 11 -14.67 -5.41 16.33
C GLU A 11 -14.42 -3.90 16.26
N SER A 12 -15.33 -3.08 16.82
CA SER A 12 -15.16 -1.62 16.85
C SER A 12 -13.95 -1.20 17.69
N GLY A 13 -13.65 -1.93 18.77
CA GLY A 13 -12.45 -1.68 19.58
C GLY A 13 -11.16 -2.04 18.85
N ARG A 14 -11.19 -3.09 18.02
CA ARG A 14 -10.07 -3.45 17.15
C ARG A 14 -9.85 -2.41 16.07
N LEU A 15 -10.92 -1.95 15.40
CA LEU A 15 -10.83 -0.88 14.41
C LEU A 15 -10.28 0.41 15.02
N ALA A 16 -10.78 0.84 16.18
CA ALA A 16 -10.29 2.02 16.89
C ALA A 16 -8.78 1.91 17.21
N SER A 17 -8.33 0.71 17.61
CA SER A 17 -6.91 0.42 17.84
C SER A 17 -6.08 0.50 16.55
N GLN A 18 -6.63 0.03 15.42
CA GLN A 18 -5.97 0.12 14.12
C GLN A 18 -5.88 1.58 13.65
N ILE A 19 -6.94 2.38 13.82
CA ILE A 19 -6.94 3.83 13.53
C ILE A 19 -5.86 4.54 14.34
N ARG A 20 -5.71 4.23 15.64
CA ARG A 20 -4.64 4.80 16.47
C ARG A 20 -3.25 4.50 15.93
N ARG A 21 -3.00 3.26 15.52
CA ARG A 21 -1.70 2.83 14.97
C ARG A 21 -1.42 3.53 13.65
N LEU A 22 -2.42 3.56 12.76
CA LEU A 22 -2.39 4.22 11.48
C LEU A 22 -2.06 5.71 11.63
N TYR A 23 -2.80 6.42 12.49
CA TYR A 23 -2.55 7.84 12.77
C TYR A 23 -1.14 8.08 13.30
N GLY A 24 -0.68 7.23 14.22
CA GLY A 24 0.69 7.30 14.74
C GLY A 24 1.75 7.11 13.66
N ALA A 25 1.55 6.17 12.72
CA ALA A 25 2.43 5.97 11.58
C ALA A 25 2.42 7.21 10.66
N ASN A 26 1.24 7.72 10.30
CA ASN A 26 1.11 8.91 9.46
C ASN A 26 1.82 10.12 10.04
N ARG A 27 1.71 10.35 11.35
CA ARG A 27 2.40 11.45 12.04
C ARG A 27 3.92 11.40 11.97
N ARG A 28 4.50 10.21 11.80
CA ARG A 28 5.95 10.01 11.70
C ARG A 28 6.44 9.95 10.26
N ALA A 29 5.52 9.88 9.29
CA ALA A 29 5.86 9.84 7.88
C ALA A 29 6.54 11.13 7.46
N ALA A 30 7.55 11.03 6.59
CA ALA A 30 8.16 12.19 5.95
C ALA A 30 7.14 12.89 5.03
N ARG A 31 6.20 12.12 4.46
CA ARG A 31 5.13 12.61 3.59
C ARG A 31 3.78 12.08 4.11
N PRO A 32 3.15 12.76 5.08
CA PRO A 32 1.88 12.31 5.65
C PRO A 32 0.76 12.37 4.61
N PHE A 33 -0.13 11.39 4.66
CA PHE A 33 -1.41 11.40 3.97
C PHE A 33 -2.39 12.33 4.69
N TRP A 34 -3.30 12.92 3.92
CA TRP A 34 -4.52 13.47 4.50
C TRP A 34 -5.45 12.32 4.86
N LEU A 35 -5.71 12.17 6.16
CA LEU A 35 -6.61 11.14 6.68
C LEU A 35 -8.03 11.69 6.80
N CYS A 36 -9.01 10.91 6.35
CA CYS A 36 -10.43 11.21 6.49
C CYS A 36 -11.20 9.94 6.94
N LEU A 37 -11.99 10.05 8.00
CA LEU A 37 -12.93 9.01 8.43
C LEU A 37 -14.33 9.40 7.97
N THR A 38 -14.81 8.72 6.94
CA THR A 38 -16.17 8.89 6.38
C THR A 38 -17.17 7.97 7.04
N GLU A 39 -18.46 8.29 6.93
CA GLU A 39 -19.56 7.57 7.60
C GLU A 39 -19.32 7.41 9.12
N PHE A 40 -18.59 8.36 9.70
CA PHE A 40 -18.18 8.38 11.10
C PHE A 40 -19.07 9.33 11.90
N ALA A 41 -20.24 8.84 12.31
CA ALA A 41 -21.23 9.61 13.06
C ALA A 41 -21.13 9.41 14.58
N ALA A 42 -21.44 10.46 15.35
CA ALA A 42 -21.57 10.39 16.79
C ALA A 42 -22.62 9.35 17.21
N GLY A 43 -22.36 8.64 18.31
CA GLY A 43 -23.24 7.57 18.82
C GLY A 43 -23.11 6.23 18.10
N THR A 44 -22.27 6.13 17.07
CA THR A 44 -21.88 4.82 16.50
C THR A 44 -20.88 4.11 17.42
N PRO A 45 -20.84 2.77 17.45
CA PRO A 45 -19.89 2.03 18.26
C PRO A 45 -18.44 2.41 17.98
N ILE A 46 -18.07 2.62 16.71
CA ILE A 46 -16.71 3.02 16.34
C ILE A 46 -16.34 4.41 16.83
N TYR A 47 -17.29 5.35 16.78
CA TYR A 47 -17.11 6.69 17.32
C TYR A 47 -16.79 6.63 18.81
N GLU A 48 -17.64 5.95 19.59
CA GLU A 48 -17.43 5.79 21.03
C GLU A 48 -16.10 5.09 21.35
N GLN A 49 -15.71 4.10 20.54
CA GLN A 49 -14.44 3.39 20.73
C GLN A 49 -13.22 4.25 20.46
N CYS A 50 -13.25 5.08 19.44
CA CYS A 50 -12.14 5.97 19.14
C CYS A 50 -11.90 6.96 20.28
N PHE A 51 -12.95 7.62 20.79
CA PHE A 51 -12.83 8.56 21.90
C PHE A 51 -12.45 7.88 23.23
N ARG A 52 -12.88 6.63 23.44
CA ARG A 52 -12.57 5.88 24.67
C ARG A 52 -11.15 5.32 24.69
N MET A 53 -10.65 4.84 23.56
CA MET A 53 -9.39 4.06 23.50
C MET A 53 -8.18 4.88 23.05
N ASN A 54 -8.42 6.03 22.42
CA ASN A 54 -7.40 6.85 21.82
C ASN A 54 -7.38 8.21 22.51
N ASP A 55 -6.52 8.35 23.52
CA ASP A 55 -6.37 9.61 24.26
C ASP A 55 -6.06 10.76 23.29
N GLY A 56 -6.80 11.87 23.43
CA GLY A 56 -6.66 13.02 22.57
C GLY A 56 -7.16 12.82 21.14
N PHE A 57 -8.02 11.83 20.86
CA PHE A 57 -8.59 11.59 19.52
C PHE A 57 -9.19 12.84 18.88
N ALA A 58 -9.85 13.69 19.68
CA ALA A 58 -10.41 14.97 19.22
C ALA A 58 -9.37 15.95 18.65
N GLY A 59 -8.09 15.80 19.02
CA GLY A 59 -6.97 16.59 18.51
C GLY A 59 -6.17 15.89 17.42
N TYR A 60 -6.68 14.79 16.85
CA TYR A 60 -6.01 14.13 15.74
C TYR A 60 -6.12 15.01 14.49
N LEU A 61 -5.00 15.18 13.77
CA LEU A 61 -4.96 15.86 12.48
C LEU A 61 -5.51 14.93 11.38
N MET A 62 -6.82 14.81 11.35
CA MET A 62 -7.59 14.05 10.37
C MET A 62 -9.01 14.62 10.30
N ASP A 63 -9.67 14.48 9.16
CA ASP A 63 -11.07 14.83 9.07
C ASP A 63 -11.96 13.67 9.49
N THR A 64 -13.13 14.02 10.04
CA THR A 64 -14.18 13.06 10.37
C THR A 64 -15.51 13.61 9.90
N THR A 65 -16.31 12.77 9.27
CA THR A 65 -17.56 13.18 8.63
C THR A 65 -18.57 12.02 8.67
N PRO A 66 -19.88 12.30 8.90
CA PRO A 66 -20.93 11.30 8.79
C PRO A 66 -21.32 11.00 7.33
N GLU A 67 -20.89 11.81 6.36
CA GLU A 67 -21.18 11.64 4.94
C GLU A 67 -20.39 10.48 4.31
N SER A 68 -20.91 9.93 3.22
CA SER A 68 -20.20 8.89 2.45
C SER A 68 -19.06 9.51 1.64
N TYR A 69 -17.97 8.77 1.46
CA TYR A 69 -16.89 9.14 0.55
C TYR A 69 -17.38 9.35 -0.89
N LEU A 70 -18.51 8.74 -1.28
CA LEU A 70 -19.16 8.93 -2.58
C LEU A 70 -19.79 10.32 -2.76
N ASP A 71 -20.18 10.95 -1.66
CA ASP A 71 -20.79 12.29 -1.67
C ASP A 71 -19.71 13.38 -1.56
N LEU A 72 -18.52 13.03 -1.07
CA LEU A 72 -17.43 13.97 -0.78
C LEU A 72 -16.44 14.12 -1.95
N PHE A 73 -16.24 13.07 -2.74
CA PHE A 73 -15.19 13.04 -3.76
C PHE A 73 -15.73 12.64 -5.14
N PRO A 74 -15.19 13.19 -6.25
CA PRO A 74 -15.55 12.76 -7.60
C PRO A 74 -15.25 11.28 -7.81
N LEU A 75 -16.20 10.55 -8.40
CA LEU A 75 -16.15 9.09 -8.52
C LEU A 75 -14.86 8.58 -9.21
N GLU A 76 -14.40 9.30 -10.22
CA GLU A 76 -13.21 9.02 -11.02
C GLU A 76 -11.88 9.19 -10.26
N THR A 77 -11.90 9.89 -9.13
CA THR A 77 -10.72 10.07 -8.25
C THR A 77 -10.61 8.99 -7.19
N ILE A 78 -11.68 8.23 -6.96
CA ILE A 78 -11.75 7.24 -5.88
C ILE A 78 -11.20 5.89 -6.34
N VAL A 79 -10.22 5.38 -5.61
CA VAL A 79 -9.67 4.02 -5.75
C VAL A 79 -9.97 3.22 -4.48
N TYR A 80 -10.86 2.24 -4.58
CA TYR A 80 -11.18 1.36 -3.47
C TYR A 80 -10.17 0.21 -3.37
N LEU A 81 -9.44 0.14 -2.25
CA LEU A 81 -8.45 -0.91 -2.03
C LEU A 81 -9.11 -2.18 -1.47
N THR A 82 -8.96 -3.28 -2.21
CA THR A 82 -9.50 -4.58 -1.82
C THR A 82 -8.62 -5.72 -2.33
N PRO A 83 -8.33 -6.76 -1.52
CA PRO A 83 -7.53 -7.90 -1.97
C PRO A 83 -8.19 -8.70 -3.11
N ASP A 84 -9.51 -8.55 -3.30
CA ASP A 84 -10.28 -9.25 -4.32
C ASP A 84 -10.22 -8.56 -5.70
N SER A 85 -9.58 -7.38 -5.81
CA SER A 85 -9.49 -6.67 -7.10
C SER A 85 -8.63 -7.43 -8.12
N GLU A 86 -9.03 -7.37 -9.38
CA GLU A 86 -8.23 -7.88 -10.51
C GLU A 86 -7.08 -6.92 -10.86
N ASN A 87 -7.25 -5.62 -10.57
CA ASN A 87 -6.24 -4.61 -10.89
C ASN A 87 -5.18 -4.54 -9.79
N VAL A 88 -3.92 -4.48 -10.19
CA VAL A 88 -2.80 -4.28 -9.27
C VAL A 88 -2.58 -2.79 -9.06
N LEU A 89 -2.36 -2.37 -7.81
CA LEU A 89 -1.90 -1.02 -7.52
C LEU A 89 -0.41 -0.92 -7.92
N GLU A 90 -0.14 -0.27 -9.05
CA GLU A 90 1.23 -0.13 -9.59
C GLU A 90 1.96 1.08 -9.02
N ASP A 91 1.24 2.20 -8.82
CA ASP A 91 1.77 3.43 -8.22
C ASP A 91 0.72 4.15 -7.37
N ILE A 92 1.18 5.07 -6.51
CA ILE A 92 0.33 5.97 -5.72
C ILE A 92 0.31 7.35 -6.38
N ASP A 93 -0.86 7.70 -6.91
CA ASP A 93 -1.18 8.98 -7.54
C ASP A 93 -1.65 9.99 -6.47
N PRO A 94 -0.95 11.13 -6.28
CA PRO A 94 -1.33 12.17 -5.32
C PRO A 94 -2.70 12.80 -5.58
N ASP A 95 -3.23 12.71 -6.81
CA ASP A 95 -4.51 13.29 -7.19
C ASP A 95 -5.70 12.32 -6.96
N LYS A 96 -5.44 11.15 -6.37
CA LYS A 96 -6.45 10.11 -6.08
C LYS A 96 -6.78 10.00 -4.60
N VAL A 97 -7.98 9.51 -4.33
CA VAL A 97 -8.48 9.18 -2.99
C VAL A 97 -8.50 7.66 -2.81
N TYR A 98 -7.64 7.15 -1.93
CA TYR A 98 -7.54 5.72 -1.65
C TYR A 98 -8.44 5.33 -0.47
N VAL A 99 -9.49 4.56 -0.74
CA VAL A 99 -10.44 4.12 0.28
C VAL A 99 -9.99 2.79 0.88
N LEU A 100 -9.78 2.79 2.20
CA LEU A 100 -9.51 1.60 3.00
C LEU A 100 -10.82 1.16 3.69
N GLY A 101 -11.32 -0.03 3.37
CA GLY A 101 -12.53 -0.56 3.99
C GLY A 101 -12.39 -0.73 5.50
N GLY A 102 -13.10 0.09 6.28
CA GLY A 102 -13.11 0.05 7.74
C GLY A 102 -13.95 -1.08 8.37
N LEU A 103 -14.53 -1.98 7.57
CA LEU A 103 -15.32 -3.09 8.09
C LEU A 103 -14.40 -4.14 8.73
N VAL A 104 -14.29 -4.07 10.06
CA VAL A 104 -13.90 -5.21 10.90
C VAL A 104 -15.14 -6.09 11.03
N ASP A 105 -15.50 -6.76 9.95
CA ASP A 105 -16.37 -7.92 10.05
C ASP A 105 -15.43 -9.12 9.93
N GLU A 106 -15.30 -9.93 10.98
CA GLU A 106 -14.56 -11.20 10.91
C GLU A 106 -15.12 -12.14 9.83
N SER A 107 -16.27 -11.81 9.24
CA SER A 107 -16.76 -12.40 8.01
C SER A 107 -16.07 -11.79 6.78
N ILE A 108 -14.96 -12.41 6.37
CA ILE A 108 -14.46 -12.29 4.99
C ILE A 108 -15.54 -12.84 4.06
N HIS A 109 -16.56 -12.05 3.77
CA HIS A 109 -17.44 -12.28 2.65
C HIS A 109 -16.65 -11.91 1.40
N LYS A 110 -15.87 -12.87 0.90
CA LYS A 110 -15.17 -12.77 -0.38
C LYS A 110 -16.13 -12.12 -1.39
N GLN A 111 -15.66 -11.07 -2.06
CA GLN A 111 -16.41 -10.27 -3.03
C GLN A 111 -17.47 -9.29 -2.52
N LEU A 112 -17.81 -9.16 -1.23
CA LEU A 112 -18.84 -8.17 -0.82
C LEU A 112 -18.37 -6.73 -1.10
N THR A 113 -17.14 -6.42 -0.72
CA THR A 113 -16.52 -5.12 -0.95
C THR A 113 -16.29 -4.85 -2.44
N LEU A 114 -15.82 -5.86 -3.18
CA LEU A 114 -15.64 -5.77 -4.63
C LEU A 114 -16.98 -5.57 -5.36
N ARG A 115 -18.04 -6.26 -4.94
CA ARG A 115 -19.39 -6.11 -5.52
C ARG A 115 -19.93 -4.71 -5.26
N ARG A 116 -19.84 -4.20 -4.03
CA ARG A 116 -20.25 -2.81 -3.70
C ARG A 116 -19.48 -1.80 -4.55
N ALA A 117 -18.17 -1.94 -4.66
CA ALA A 117 -17.35 -1.05 -5.47
C ALA A 117 -17.70 -1.14 -6.98
N ARG A 118 -17.94 -2.35 -7.50
CA ARG A 118 -18.38 -2.56 -8.90
C ARG A 118 -19.77 -2.00 -9.17
N GLU A 119 -20.72 -2.20 -8.26
CA GLU A 119 -22.08 -1.64 -8.33
C GLU A 119 -22.04 -0.11 -8.34
N GLN A 120 -21.12 0.48 -7.57
CA GLN A 120 -20.86 1.92 -7.51
C GLN A 120 -19.93 2.42 -8.63
N ARG A 121 -19.47 1.54 -9.53
CA ARG A 121 -18.54 1.84 -10.64
C ARG A 121 -17.23 2.50 -10.20
N LEU A 122 -16.76 2.18 -9.01
CA LEU A 122 -15.49 2.67 -8.48
C LEU A 122 -14.31 1.98 -9.16
N GLN A 123 -13.21 2.72 -9.29
CA GLN A 123 -11.92 2.09 -9.56
C GLN A 123 -11.55 1.23 -8.35
N THR A 124 -11.02 0.04 -8.58
CA THR A 124 -10.54 -0.84 -7.52
C THR A 124 -9.12 -1.27 -7.80
N ALA A 125 -8.33 -1.49 -6.75
CA ALA A 125 -7.00 -2.05 -6.87
C ALA A 125 -6.67 -2.93 -5.64
N ARG A 126 -5.78 -3.90 -5.82
CA ARG A 126 -5.17 -4.68 -4.74
C ARG A 126 -3.70 -4.34 -4.60
N LEU A 127 -3.15 -4.53 -3.40
CA LEU A 127 -1.70 -4.46 -3.20
C LEU A 127 -0.99 -5.56 -4.01
N PRO A 128 0.24 -5.32 -4.47
CA PRO A 128 0.96 -6.25 -5.34
C PRO A 128 1.62 -7.41 -4.57
N ILE A 129 0.90 -8.03 -3.62
CA ILE A 129 1.42 -9.13 -2.80
C ILE A 129 1.78 -10.34 -3.67
N ARG A 130 0.97 -10.66 -4.68
CA ARG A 130 1.15 -11.83 -5.55
C ARG A 130 2.34 -11.67 -6.50
N GLU A 131 2.66 -10.42 -6.84
CA GLU A 131 3.70 -10.04 -7.77
C GLU A 131 5.08 -10.07 -7.10
N TYR A 132 5.16 -9.69 -5.83
CA TYR A 132 6.43 -9.51 -5.13
C TYR A 132 6.69 -10.53 -4.01
N MET A 133 5.69 -11.29 -3.54
CA MET A 133 5.84 -12.22 -2.42
C MET A 133 5.48 -13.65 -2.80
N VAL A 134 6.21 -14.60 -2.22
CA VAL A 134 5.99 -16.04 -2.36
C VAL A 134 5.39 -16.63 -1.09
N ARG A 135 4.67 -17.74 -1.26
CA ARG A 135 4.10 -18.48 -0.13
C ARG A 135 5.22 -19.11 0.69
N ALA A 136 5.32 -18.71 1.95
CA ALA A 136 6.26 -19.30 2.89
C ALA A 136 5.66 -20.56 3.53
N PRO A 137 6.40 -21.69 3.55
CA PRO A 137 6.00 -22.85 4.33
C PRO A 137 5.74 -22.43 5.78
N ASN A 138 4.56 -22.76 6.30
CA ASN A 138 4.23 -22.47 7.69
C ASN A 138 3.45 -23.64 8.31
N ALA A 139 3.60 -23.81 9.63
CA ALA A 139 3.03 -24.94 10.38
C ALA A 139 1.50 -25.05 10.27
N ARG A 140 0.80 -23.98 9.87
CA ARG A 140 -0.66 -23.92 9.78
C ARG A 140 -1.17 -24.03 8.33
N ASN A 141 -0.29 -24.14 7.34
CA ASN A 141 -0.61 -24.06 5.91
C ASN A 141 -1.56 -22.89 5.57
N TYR A 142 -1.37 -21.75 6.24
CA TYR A 142 -2.24 -20.58 6.15
C TYR A 142 -1.57 -19.48 5.35
N HIS A 143 -2.27 -18.97 4.33
CA HIS A 143 -1.81 -17.87 3.48
C HIS A 143 -2.94 -16.86 3.33
N CYS A 144 -2.71 -15.61 3.71
CA CYS A 144 -3.73 -14.58 3.71
C CYS A 144 -3.21 -13.26 3.15
N GLU A 145 -3.81 -12.84 2.03
CA GLU A 145 -3.53 -11.56 1.36
C GLU A 145 -4.34 -10.41 1.97
N THR A 146 -5.36 -10.71 2.76
CA THR A 146 -6.16 -9.71 3.47
C THR A 146 -5.37 -9.15 4.64
N LEU A 147 -5.08 -7.86 4.60
CA LEU A 147 -4.36 -7.12 5.64
C LEU A 147 -5.31 -6.27 6.48
N ALA A 148 -4.92 -5.99 7.73
CA ALA A 148 -5.63 -5.00 8.56
C ALA A 148 -5.43 -3.58 7.99
N ILE A 149 -6.32 -2.63 8.30
CA ILE A 149 -6.24 -1.28 7.69
C ILE A 149 -4.93 -0.57 8.02
N ASN A 150 -4.40 -0.76 9.23
CA ASN A 150 -3.12 -0.18 9.61
C ASN A 150 -1.96 -0.80 8.82
N GLN A 151 -2.03 -2.10 8.51
CA GLN A 151 -1.01 -2.78 7.71
C GLN A 151 -1.04 -2.29 6.27
N VAL A 152 -2.23 -2.15 5.66
CA VAL A 152 -2.36 -1.57 4.32
C VAL A 152 -1.78 -0.16 4.32
N PHE A 153 -2.10 0.65 5.33
CA PHE A 153 -1.56 1.99 5.45
C PHE A 153 -0.03 2.00 5.59
N ASP A 154 0.55 1.11 6.40
CA ASP A 154 2.01 0.99 6.53
C ASP A 154 2.66 0.67 5.16
N VAL A 155 2.03 -0.17 4.32
CA VAL A 155 2.45 -0.41 2.93
C VAL A 155 2.38 0.89 2.11
N LEU A 156 1.23 1.58 2.11
CA LEU A 156 1.04 2.79 1.30
C LEU A 156 2.03 3.90 1.70
N CYS A 157 2.20 4.12 3.01
CA CYS A 157 3.12 5.10 3.57
C CYS A 157 4.57 4.81 3.15
N THR A 158 5.01 3.57 3.34
CA THR A 158 6.38 3.17 2.98
C THR A 158 6.61 3.24 1.48
N TYR A 159 5.62 2.83 0.66
CA TYR A 159 5.74 2.93 -0.80
C TYR A 159 5.80 4.39 -1.26
N TYR A 160 4.98 5.27 -0.70
CA TYR A 160 4.97 6.69 -1.09
C TYR A 160 6.31 7.39 -0.83
N GLU A 161 7.02 6.96 0.22
CA GLU A 161 8.35 7.45 0.58
C GLU A 161 9.46 6.80 -0.26
N THR A 162 9.42 5.48 -0.45
CA THR A 162 10.54 4.70 -1.01
C THR A 162 10.41 4.36 -2.49
N ARG A 163 9.18 4.43 -3.04
CA ARG A 163 8.81 3.92 -4.36
C ARG A 163 9.24 2.47 -4.60
N SER A 164 9.31 1.68 -3.53
CA SER A 164 9.76 0.29 -3.55
C SER A 164 8.68 -0.64 -2.98
N TRP A 165 8.02 -1.41 -3.84
CA TRP A 165 7.05 -2.42 -3.42
C TRP A 165 7.64 -3.47 -2.48
N PRO A 166 8.87 -3.99 -2.68
CA PRO A 166 9.49 -4.87 -1.71
C PRO A 166 9.64 -4.23 -0.32
N ALA A 167 10.13 -2.98 -0.23
CA ALA A 167 10.25 -2.30 1.06
C ALA A 167 8.87 -2.08 1.71
N ALA A 168 7.88 -1.67 0.91
CA ALA A 168 6.53 -1.41 1.36
C ALA A 168 5.81 -2.66 1.88
N LEU A 169 5.88 -3.77 1.13
CA LEU A 169 5.26 -5.02 1.53
C LEU A 169 5.95 -5.62 2.77
N ARG A 170 7.26 -5.45 2.91
CA ARG A 170 7.98 -5.82 4.14
C ARG A 170 7.48 -5.07 5.37
N ALA A 171 7.09 -3.80 5.21
CA ALA A 171 6.59 -2.98 6.32
C ALA A 171 5.19 -3.42 6.79
N GLY A 172 4.28 -3.74 5.86
CA GLY A 172 2.88 -4.05 6.21
C GLY A 172 2.53 -5.54 6.32
N VAL A 173 3.17 -6.42 5.55
CA VAL A 173 2.85 -7.86 5.52
C VAL A 173 3.62 -8.59 6.62
N SER A 174 2.92 -8.97 7.69
CA SER A 174 3.52 -9.70 8.80
C SER A 174 3.78 -11.17 8.47
N SER A 175 4.79 -11.79 9.10
CA SER A 175 5.15 -13.20 8.90
C SER A 175 4.00 -14.19 9.13
N GLY A 176 3.05 -13.84 10.01
CA GLY A 176 1.85 -14.63 10.26
C GLY A 176 0.86 -14.72 9.09
N LYS A 177 1.09 -13.98 7.99
CA LYS A 177 0.29 -14.02 6.77
C LYS A 177 0.71 -15.13 5.80
N GLY A 178 1.85 -15.78 6.02
CA GLY A 178 2.33 -16.87 5.18
C GLY A 178 2.90 -16.42 3.83
N TYR A 179 3.22 -15.14 3.67
CA TYR A 179 3.89 -14.58 2.49
C TYR A 179 5.24 -13.97 2.90
N VAL A 180 6.28 -14.21 2.12
CA VAL A 180 7.62 -13.63 2.30
C VAL A 180 8.14 -13.09 0.98
N LEU A 181 8.98 -12.07 1.03
CA LEU A 181 9.72 -11.64 -0.15
C LEU A 181 10.71 -12.75 -0.54
N PRO A 182 10.87 -13.06 -1.85
CA PRO A 182 11.97 -13.89 -2.31
C PRO A 182 13.30 -13.34 -1.79
N GLU A 183 14.21 -14.23 -1.40
CA GLU A 183 15.62 -13.85 -1.24
C GLU A 183 16.09 -13.37 -2.61
N THR A 184 16.50 -12.10 -2.72
CA THR A 184 17.11 -11.58 -3.94
C THR A 184 18.33 -12.45 -4.25
N ALA A 185 18.28 -13.21 -5.34
CA ALA A 185 19.50 -13.48 -6.07
C ALA A 185 20.06 -12.12 -6.49
N GLU A 186 21.33 -11.89 -6.19
CA GLU A 186 22.11 -10.73 -6.63
C GLU A 186 21.77 -10.36 -8.09
N PRO A 187 21.71 -9.06 -8.44
CA PRO A 187 21.44 -8.66 -9.81
C PRO A 187 22.50 -9.26 -10.73
N VAL A 188 22.08 -10.15 -11.63
CA VAL A 188 22.93 -10.62 -12.74
C VAL A 188 23.30 -9.38 -13.55
N GLU A 189 24.59 -9.04 -13.53
CA GLU A 189 25.19 -8.06 -14.43
C GLU A 189 24.70 -8.36 -15.85
N THR A 190 23.98 -7.41 -16.43
CA THR A 190 23.69 -7.46 -17.85
C THR A 190 25.02 -7.24 -18.58
N ALA A 191 25.47 -8.29 -19.28
CA ALA A 191 26.63 -8.22 -20.15
C ALA A 191 26.47 -7.05 -21.15
N PRO A 192 27.55 -6.33 -21.50
CA PRO A 192 27.46 -5.23 -22.44
C PRO A 192 26.94 -5.70 -23.80
N CYS A 193 26.03 -4.93 -24.38
CA CYS A 193 25.61 -5.04 -25.76
C CYS A 193 26.80 -4.73 -26.67
N ASP A 194 27.20 -5.69 -27.51
CA ASP A 194 28.19 -5.50 -28.56
C ASP A 194 27.72 -4.40 -29.52
N ALA A 195 28.33 -3.22 -29.40
CA ALA A 195 28.26 -2.17 -30.40
C ALA A 195 29.47 -2.33 -31.35
N ALA A 196 29.17 -2.69 -32.59
CA ALA A 196 30.13 -2.80 -33.68
C ALA A 196 30.88 -1.48 -33.93
N ALA A 197 32.20 -1.57 -34.13
CA ALA A 197 32.99 -0.55 -34.82
C ALA A 197 34.19 -1.19 -35.56
N GLN A 198 34.06 -1.25 -36.89
CA GLN A 198 35.09 -1.11 -37.93
C GLN A 198 36.40 -1.92 -37.84
N GLU A 199 36.48 -2.97 -38.66
CA GLU A 199 37.73 -3.34 -39.34
C GLU A 199 37.66 -2.91 -40.81
N ASN A 200 38.59 -2.04 -41.21
CA ASN A 200 38.78 -1.56 -42.57
C ASN A 200 39.98 -2.32 -43.16
N SER A 201 39.80 -3.02 -44.28
CA SER A 201 40.86 -3.77 -44.95
C SER A 201 41.28 -3.08 -46.26
N LEU A 202 42.60 -2.84 -46.34
CA LEU A 202 43.47 -2.78 -47.52
C LEU A 202 43.07 -1.92 -48.74
N PHE A 203 43.85 -0.86 -49.03
CA PHE A 203 44.78 -0.87 -50.18
C PHE A 203 45.75 0.34 -50.20
N CYS A 204 47.01 0.02 -50.53
CA CYS A 204 48.10 0.80 -51.15
C CYS A 204 48.56 2.18 -50.61
N GLY A 205 49.86 2.25 -50.29
CA GLY A 205 50.74 3.26 -50.90
C GLY A 205 51.64 4.07 -49.95
N GLU A 206 52.94 3.86 -50.11
CA GLU A 206 54.05 4.83 -49.92
C GLU A 206 54.64 5.07 -48.52
N GLU A 207 55.73 4.33 -48.33
CA GLU A 207 57.01 4.62 -47.69
C GLU A 207 57.44 6.08 -47.35
N LEU A 208 58.20 6.13 -46.25
CA LEU A 208 59.41 6.95 -45.98
C LEU A 208 59.26 8.45 -45.59
N HIS A 209 59.44 8.78 -44.30
CA HIS A 209 60.70 9.29 -43.69
C HIS A 209 60.49 9.97 -42.32
N ARG A 210 61.29 9.51 -41.35
CA ARG A 210 61.90 10.21 -40.20
C ARG A 210 61.93 11.75 -40.28
N GLN A 211 61.57 12.45 -39.18
CA GLN A 211 62.47 12.97 -38.13
C GLN A 211 61.88 14.19 -37.35
N GLU A 212 61.98 14.10 -36.02
CA GLU A 212 62.32 15.14 -35.01
C GLU A 212 61.63 16.52 -35.00
N ALA A 213 61.04 16.85 -33.84
CA ALA A 213 60.83 18.21 -33.33
C ALA A 213 62.15 18.76 -32.70
N PRO A 214 62.22 19.95 -32.07
CA PRO A 214 61.34 21.14 -32.05
C PRO A 214 62.10 22.47 -32.27
N ALA A 215 61.36 23.59 -32.41
CA ALA A 215 61.65 24.92 -31.82
C ALA A 215 60.52 25.90 -32.18
#